data_AF-A0A6I0ETQ0-F1
#
_entry.id   AF-A0A6I0ETQ0-F1
#
_cell.length_a   1.000
_cell.length_b   1.000
_cell.length_c   1.000
_cell.angle_alpha   90.00
_cell.angle_beta   90.00
_cell.angle_gamma   90.00
#
_symmetry.space_group_name_H-M   'P 1'
#
loop_
_entity.id
_entity.type
_entity.pdbx_description
1 polymer ?
#
loop_
_entity_poly.entity_id
_entity_poly.type
_entity_poly.pdbx_seq_one_letter_code
_entity_poly.pdbx_strand_id
1 'polypeptide(L)'
;MSQVGIIEPHGGKLVIRTGAKEEKLNNAVALTLTQRQQCDLEMIAVGAMSPLSGFMGQADFDAVCDKITLADGKTVWPFPVTMNVDKATADKIKVGDKVVLNDDKGRLLGYQTVKEIYKEDKKKHAAKCFGTEDPAHPGVKSVMDEGEYCLAGPIDVVTARHDPMFKDHRLSPAQTREAFSKKGWKTVVAFQTRNPIHRAHEYLTKCAQEIVDGLLIHPLMGATKDGDIPAEVRMECYLALIQGYYHPDRTMLAVMPAAMRYGGPREAILHAIYRQNYGCSHFIVGRDHAGVGTYYGTYDAQNIFDKLPDGGLKIQPMKFENTFWSKRAGGMVSNKTFPTIEGDQVSLSGTKVREMLMKGERPPQEFTRPEIADILIKSMKQG
;
A
#
# COMPACT_ATOMS: atom_id res chain seq x y z
N MET A 1 21.48 -18.07 -5.63
CA MET A 1 22.63 -17.14 -5.58
C MET A 1 22.08 -15.78 -5.19
N SER A 2 22.31 -15.34 -3.95
CA SER A 2 21.75 -14.11 -3.40
C SER A 2 22.36 -12.89 -4.08
N GLN A 3 21.52 -11.93 -4.48
CA GLN A 3 21.99 -10.62 -4.93
C GLN A 3 22.83 -9.99 -3.82
N VAL A 4 24.09 -9.64 -4.15
CA VAL A 4 24.95 -8.86 -3.27
C VAL A 4 24.49 -7.40 -3.35
N GLY A 5 23.66 -6.96 -2.40
CA GLY A 5 23.21 -5.57 -2.31
C GLY A 5 21.69 -5.42 -2.20
N ILE A 6 21.23 -4.18 -2.06
CA ILE A 6 19.80 -3.85 -2.03
C ILE A 6 19.13 -4.33 -3.32
N ILE A 7 17.99 -5.01 -3.17
CA ILE A 7 17.20 -5.58 -4.27
C ILE A 7 16.97 -4.59 -5.42
N GLU A 8 17.05 -5.06 -6.66
CA GLU A 8 16.75 -4.24 -7.82
C GLU A 8 15.28 -3.76 -7.85
N PRO A 9 15.01 -2.53 -8.32
CA PRO A 9 13.65 -2.05 -8.52
C PRO A 9 12.84 -2.95 -9.47
N HIS A 10 11.52 -2.89 -9.36
CA HIS A 10 10.63 -3.57 -10.29
C HIS A 10 10.77 -2.96 -11.70
N GLY A 11 10.91 -3.82 -12.72
CA GLY A 11 11.30 -3.40 -14.07
C GLY A 11 12.77 -2.98 -14.22
N GLY A 12 13.63 -3.24 -13.22
CA GLY A 12 15.08 -3.10 -13.28
C GLY A 12 15.65 -1.73 -12.92
N LYS A 13 14.83 -0.67 -12.88
CA LYS A 13 15.26 0.68 -12.48
C LYS A 13 14.13 1.47 -11.82
N LEU A 14 14.50 2.40 -10.93
CA LEU A 14 13.53 3.37 -10.43
C LEU A 14 13.22 4.39 -11.53
N VAL A 15 11.94 4.61 -11.78
CA VAL A 15 11.42 5.62 -12.70
C VAL A 15 10.94 6.80 -11.86
N ILE A 16 11.76 7.84 -11.75
CA ILE A 16 11.44 9.05 -10.99
C ILE A 16 10.95 10.12 -11.96
N ARG A 17 9.81 10.75 -11.65
CA ARG A 17 9.18 11.81 -12.46
C ARG A 17 9.06 13.15 -11.73
N THR A 18 9.68 13.29 -10.56
CA THR A 18 9.82 14.57 -9.85
C THR A 18 10.92 15.44 -10.46
N GLY A 19 10.92 16.74 -10.13
CA GLY A 19 11.96 17.68 -10.53
C GLY A 19 11.63 18.48 -11.79
N ALA A 20 10.38 18.38 -12.28
CA ALA A 20 9.89 19.27 -13.31
C ALA A 20 9.87 20.72 -12.81
N LYS A 21 10.09 21.66 -13.73
CA LYS A 21 9.93 23.09 -13.45
C LYS A 21 8.51 23.53 -13.78
N GLU A 22 8.06 24.60 -13.15
CA GLU A 22 6.82 25.24 -13.55
C GLU A 22 6.92 25.77 -14.98
N GLU A 23 5.95 25.41 -15.80
CA GLU A 23 5.79 25.84 -17.18
C GLU A 23 4.52 26.70 -17.32
N LYS A 24 4.64 27.80 -18.07
CA LYS A 24 3.48 28.61 -18.47
C LYS A 24 2.85 27.97 -19.70
N LEU A 25 1.79 27.20 -19.50
CA LEU A 25 1.02 26.61 -20.59
C LEU A 25 -0.20 27.48 -20.89
N ASN A 26 -0.16 28.20 -22.02
CA ASN A 26 -1.31 28.97 -22.48
C ASN A 26 -2.41 28.01 -22.98
N ASN A 27 -3.64 28.20 -22.52
CA ASN A 27 -4.83 27.44 -22.93
C ASN A 27 -4.79 25.93 -22.61
N ALA A 28 -3.90 25.45 -21.74
CA ALA A 28 -3.92 24.06 -21.31
C ALA A 28 -5.13 23.78 -20.41
N VAL A 29 -5.74 22.61 -20.60
CA VAL A 29 -6.78 22.12 -19.68
C VAL A 29 -6.14 21.81 -18.33
N ALA A 30 -6.73 22.35 -17.26
CA ALA A 30 -6.34 22.08 -15.89
C ALA A 30 -7.29 21.07 -15.25
N LEU A 31 -6.73 20.01 -14.66
CA LEU A 31 -7.44 18.93 -14.00
C LEU A 31 -7.23 19.06 -12.49
N THR A 32 -8.33 19.05 -11.74
CA THR A 32 -8.30 18.91 -10.28
C THR A 32 -8.34 17.44 -9.94
N LEU A 33 -7.25 16.92 -9.35
CA LEU A 33 -7.11 15.50 -9.05
C LEU A 33 -7.89 15.10 -7.81
N THR A 34 -8.57 13.95 -7.90
CA THR A 34 -9.16 13.29 -6.72
C THR A 34 -8.07 12.87 -5.74
N GLN A 35 -8.42 12.61 -4.47
CA GLN A 35 -7.44 12.16 -3.48
C GLN A 35 -6.70 10.89 -3.91
N ARG A 36 -7.40 9.93 -4.56
CA ARG A 36 -6.79 8.71 -5.10
C ARG A 36 -5.81 9.02 -6.23
N GLN A 37 -6.20 9.87 -7.19
CA GLN A 37 -5.33 10.30 -8.28
C GLN A 37 -4.10 11.04 -7.78
N GLN A 38 -4.22 11.87 -6.73
CA GLN A 38 -3.07 12.51 -6.10
C GLN A 38 -2.12 11.49 -5.45
N CYS A 39 -2.66 10.45 -4.78
CA CYS A 39 -1.84 9.38 -4.19
C CYS A 39 -1.11 8.58 -5.28
N ASP A 40 -1.81 8.22 -6.36
CA ASP A 40 -1.22 7.50 -7.48
C ASP A 40 -0.16 8.37 -8.21
N LEU A 41 -0.45 9.66 -8.42
CA LEU A 41 0.51 10.63 -8.97
C LEU A 41 1.80 10.67 -8.13
N GLU A 42 1.68 10.82 -6.82
CA GLU A 42 2.83 10.85 -5.91
C GLU A 42 3.63 9.54 -5.99
N MET A 43 2.95 8.40 -5.98
CA MET A 43 3.59 7.08 -6.03
C MET A 43 4.32 6.82 -7.36
N ILE A 44 3.79 7.28 -8.50
CA ILE A 44 4.50 7.28 -9.78
C ILE A 44 5.68 8.26 -9.71
N ALA A 45 5.45 9.47 -9.22
CA ALA A 45 6.45 10.54 -9.23
C ALA A 45 7.74 10.16 -8.50
N VAL A 46 7.61 9.55 -7.32
CA VAL A 46 8.77 9.15 -6.49
C VAL A 46 9.36 7.79 -6.91
N GLY A 47 8.81 7.13 -7.92
CA GLY A 47 9.25 5.83 -8.43
C GLY A 47 8.80 4.63 -7.61
N ALA A 48 7.85 4.80 -6.69
CA ALA A 48 7.28 3.70 -5.92
C ALA A 48 6.45 2.76 -6.79
N MET A 49 5.91 3.27 -7.91
CA MET A 49 5.20 2.51 -8.93
C MET A 49 6.06 2.15 -10.15
N SER A 50 7.39 2.14 -10.04
CA SER A 50 8.24 1.66 -11.14
C SER A 50 7.82 0.26 -11.60
N PRO A 51 7.78 -0.01 -12.93
CA PRO A 51 8.34 0.79 -14.01
C PRO A 51 7.42 1.86 -14.61
N LEU A 52 6.25 2.13 -14.00
CA LEU A 52 5.34 3.14 -14.54
C LEU A 52 5.98 4.52 -14.56
N SER A 53 5.78 5.25 -15.66
CA SER A 53 6.21 6.65 -15.83
C SER A 53 5.04 7.64 -15.91
N GLY A 54 3.81 7.14 -15.74
CA GLY A 54 2.56 7.89 -15.88
C GLY A 54 1.36 6.96 -15.82
N PHE A 55 0.20 7.46 -16.27
CA PHE A 55 -1.05 6.71 -16.26
C PHE A 55 -1.17 5.80 -17.47
N MET A 56 -1.74 4.61 -17.26
CA MET A 56 -1.75 3.49 -18.21
C MET A 56 -2.56 3.78 -19.46
N GLY A 57 -2.06 3.27 -20.60
CA GLY A 57 -2.83 3.17 -21.84
C GLY A 57 -3.75 1.96 -21.86
N GLN A 58 -4.57 1.84 -22.90
CA GLN A 58 -5.60 0.79 -22.99
C GLN A 58 -4.98 -0.62 -22.99
N ALA A 59 -3.87 -0.81 -23.69
CA ALA A 59 -3.19 -2.11 -23.77
C ALA A 59 -2.69 -2.59 -22.40
N ASP A 60 -2.11 -1.70 -21.58
CA ASP A 60 -1.69 -2.01 -20.21
C ASP A 60 -2.90 -2.27 -19.32
N PHE A 61 -3.95 -1.46 -19.42
CA PHE A 61 -5.20 -1.67 -18.69
C PHE A 61 -5.78 -3.07 -18.94
N ASP A 62 -5.88 -3.47 -20.21
CA ASP A 62 -6.43 -4.76 -20.61
C ASP A 62 -5.55 -5.92 -20.12
N ALA A 63 -4.24 -5.82 -20.32
CA ALA A 63 -3.29 -6.82 -19.86
C ALA A 63 -3.29 -6.98 -18.34
N VAL A 64 -3.39 -5.89 -17.59
CA VAL A 64 -3.45 -5.92 -16.12
C VAL A 64 -4.75 -6.57 -15.63
N CYS A 65 -5.88 -6.22 -16.24
CA CYS A 65 -7.16 -6.85 -15.92
C CYS A 65 -7.12 -8.36 -16.19
N ASP A 66 -6.66 -8.77 -17.38
CA ASP A 66 -6.81 -10.16 -17.82
C ASP A 66 -5.66 -11.08 -17.39
N LYS A 67 -4.44 -10.55 -17.23
CA LYS A 67 -3.22 -11.34 -17.08
C LYS A 67 -2.35 -10.95 -15.88
N ILE A 68 -2.70 -9.90 -15.12
CA ILE A 68 -1.88 -9.40 -13.99
C ILE A 68 -0.45 -9.04 -14.46
N THR A 69 -0.33 -8.55 -15.69
CA THR A 69 0.93 -8.08 -16.28
C THR A 69 0.69 -6.79 -17.04
N LEU A 70 1.74 -6.01 -17.28
CA LEU A 70 1.72 -4.94 -18.28
C LEU A 70 1.62 -5.54 -19.69
N ALA A 71 1.43 -4.69 -20.70
CA ALA A 71 1.24 -5.11 -22.10
C ALA A 71 2.43 -5.89 -22.68
N ASP A 72 3.62 -5.80 -22.07
CA ASP A 72 4.79 -6.61 -22.42
C ASP A 72 4.64 -8.11 -22.11
N GLY A 73 3.59 -8.49 -21.36
CA GLY A 73 3.26 -9.85 -20.99
C GLY A 73 4.22 -10.50 -19.99
N LYS A 74 5.17 -9.74 -19.44
CA LYS A 74 6.23 -10.25 -18.55
C LYS A 74 6.28 -9.50 -17.22
N THR A 75 6.09 -8.19 -17.25
CA THR A 75 6.17 -7.36 -16.05
C THR A 75 4.89 -7.51 -15.25
N VAL A 76 4.95 -8.16 -14.09
CA VAL A 76 3.80 -8.34 -13.20
C VAL A 76 3.26 -6.98 -12.75
N TRP A 77 1.95 -6.79 -12.90
CA TRP A 77 1.26 -5.62 -12.38
C TRP A 77 -0.22 -5.92 -12.11
N PRO A 78 -0.75 -5.68 -10.90
CA PRO A 78 -2.04 -6.26 -10.51
C PRO A 78 -3.26 -5.36 -10.64
N PHE A 79 -3.09 -4.03 -10.73
CA PHE A 79 -4.20 -3.07 -10.79
C PHE A 79 -3.97 -1.97 -11.83
N PRO A 80 -4.99 -1.61 -12.62
CA PRO A 80 -4.89 -0.42 -13.46
C PRO A 80 -4.60 0.85 -12.65
N VAL A 81 -3.73 1.71 -13.20
CA VAL A 81 -3.41 3.03 -12.66
C VAL A 81 -3.75 4.06 -13.73
N THR A 82 -4.95 4.64 -13.63
CA THR A 82 -5.60 5.42 -14.70
C THR A 82 -5.92 6.84 -14.24
N MET A 83 -5.90 7.78 -15.18
CA MET A 83 -6.36 9.17 -14.97
C MET A 83 -7.74 9.33 -15.58
N ASN A 84 -8.77 9.05 -14.79
CA ASN A 84 -10.15 9.11 -15.21
C ASN A 84 -10.70 10.55 -15.18
N VAL A 85 -11.40 10.93 -16.25
CA VAL A 85 -12.13 12.21 -16.40
C VAL A 85 -13.53 11.96 -16.98
N ASP A 86 -14.45 12.90 -16.77
CA ASP A 86 -15.75 12.87 -17.42
C ASP A 86 -15.65 13.13 -18.93
N LYS A 87 -16.72 12.81 -19.66
CA LYS A 87 -16.78 13.02 -21.12
C LYS A 87 -16.55 14.48 -21.51
N ALA A 88 -17.15 15.42 -20.80
CA ALA A 88 -17.08 16.85 -21.13
C ALA A 88 -15.65 17.41 -21.01
N THR A 89 -14.84 16.82 -20.13
CA THR A 89 -13.43 17.11 -19.95
C THR A 89 -12.60 16.42 -21.02
N ALA A 90 -12.86 15.14 -21.30
CA ALA A 90 -12.17 14.39 -22.36
C ALA A 90 -12.35 15.05 -23.74
N ASP A 91 -13.54 15.54 -24.07
CA ASP A 91 -13.85 16.20 -25.35
C ASP A 91 -13.04 17.51 -25.58
N LYS A 92 -12.46 18.09 -24.52
CA LYS A 92 -11.63 19.31 -24.59
C LYS A 92 -10.14 19.02 -24.77
N ILE A 93 -9.74 17.76 -24.70
CA ILE A 93 -8.34 17.34 -24.69
C ILE A 93 -8.06 16.50 -25.94
N LYS A 94 -6.93 16.73 -26.58
CA LYS A 94 -6.46 15.97 -27.74
C LYS A 94 -5.21 15.17 -27.40
N VAL A 95 -5.01 14.06 -28.10
CA VAL A 95 -3.74 13.34 -28.05
C VAL A 95 -2.62 14.27 -28.49
N GLY A 96 -1.54 14.31 -27.70
CA GLY A 96 -0.44 15.24 -27.84
C GLY A 96 -0.50 16.44 -26.88
N ASP A 97 -1.68 16.76 -26.34
CA ASP A 97 -1.83 17.88 -25.42
C ASP A 97 -1.09 17.62 -24.10
N LYS A 98 -0.63 18.73 -23.49
CA LYS A 98 -0.10 18.74 -22.14
C LYS A 98 -1.14 19.36 -21.21
N VAL A 99 -1.64 18.57 -20.26
CA VAL A 99 -2.63 19.00 -19.28
C VAL A 99 -1.96 19.35 -17.95
N VAL A 100 -2.53 20.32 -17.24
CA VAL A 100 -2.07 20.74 -15.91
C VAL A 100 -2.76 19.87 -14.86
N LEU A 101 -1.99 19.37 -13.89
CA LEU A 101 -2.48 18.56 -12.77
C LEU A 101 -2.41 19.39 -11.50
N ASN A 102 -3.56 19.61 -10.86
CA ASN A 102 -3.70 20.34 -9.62
C ASN A 102 -4.20 19.44 -8.49
N ASP A 103 -3.84 19.79 -7.25
CA ASP A 103 -4.49 19.21 -6.08
C ASP A 103 -5.93 19.73 -5.92
N ASP A 104 -6.63 19.19 -4.93
CA ASP A 104 -8.00 19.54 -4.55
C ASP A 104 -8.16 21.01 -4.08
N LYS A 105 -7.05 21.71 -3.82
CA LYS A 105 -7.01 23.14 -3.47
C LYS A 105 -6.59 24.02 -4.66
N GLY A 106 -6.48 23.45 -5.86
CA GLY A 106 -6.10 24.17 -7.08
C GLY A 106 -4.61 24.49 -7.19
N ARG A 107 -3.75 23.86 -6.38
CA ARG A 107 -2.29 24.08 -6.43
C ARG A 107 -1.64 23.14 -7.43
N LEU A 108 -0.67 23.65 -8.18
CA LEU A 108 0.06 22.89 -9.19
C LEU A 108 0.82 21.70 -8.57
N LEU A 109 0.55 20.50 -9.08
CA LEU A 109 1.32 19.29 -8.81
C LEU A 109 2.28 18.98 -9.96
N GLY A 110 1.84 19.16 -11.20
CA GLY A 110 2.66 18.89 -12.38
C GLY A 110 1.84 18.85 -13.65
N TYR A 111 2.29 18.04 -14.60
CA TYR A 111 1.72 17.95 -15.94
C TYR A 111 1.60 16.50 -16.37
N GLN A 112 0.68 16.23 -17.29
CA GLN A 112 0.61 14.97 -18.02
C GLN A 112 0.63 15.27 -19.51
N THR A 113 1.49 14.55 -20.26
CA THR A 113 1.42 14.57 -21.72
C THR A 113 0.48 13.45 -22.18
N VAL A 114 -0.64 13.79 -22.79
CA VAL A 114 -1.65 12.82 -23.21
C VAL A 114 -1.19 12.09 -24.47
N LYS A 115 -1.07 10.77 -24.40
CA LYS A 115 -0.67 9.90 -25.52
C LYS A 115 -1.82 9.07 -26.07
N GLU A 116 -2.84 8.85 -25.27
CA GLU A 116 -4.02 8.10 -25.65
C GLU A 116 -5.20 8.55 -24.77
N ILE A 117 -6.40 8.55 -25.35
CA ILE A 117 -7.67 8.78 -24.65
C ILE A 117 -8.58 7.61 -25.00
N TYR A 118 -9.06 6.89 -24.00
CA TYR A 118 -9.91 5.72 -24.22
C TYR A 118 -11.03 5.65 -23.19
N LYS A 119 -12.13 4.99 -23.54
CA LYS A 119 -13.24 4.75 -22.60
C LYS A 119 -12.96 3.48 -21.80
N GLU A 120 -13.04 3.58 -20.47
CA GLU A 120 -12.76 2.46 -19.59
C GLU A 120 -13.94 1.47 -19.54
N ASP A 121 -13.63 0.17 -19.64
CA ASP A 121 -14.58 -0.88 -19.26
C ASP A 121 -14.55 -1.11 -17.74
N LYS A 122 -15.32 -0.28 -17.03
CA LYS A 122 -15.41 -0.32 -15.56
C LYS A 122 -15.94 -1.64 -15.01
N LYS A 123 -16.81 -2.34 -15.75
CA LYS A 123 -17.32 -3.66 -15.33
C LYS A 123 -16.21 -4.70 -15.40
N LYS A 124 -15.44 -4.70 -16.49
CA LYS A 124 -14.23 -5.54 -16.62
C LYS A 124 -13.24 -5.23 -15.50
N HIS A 125 -12.93 -3.96 -15.24
CA HIS A 125 -12.03 -3.56 -14.15
C HIS A 125 -12.54 -4.14 -12.82
N ALA A 126 -13.81 -3.91 -12.49
CA ALA A 126 -14.41 -4.37 -11.24
C ALA A 126 -14.31 -5.90 -11.09
N ALA A 127 -14.90 -6.63 -12.05
CA ALA A 127 -14.97 -8.08 -12.03
C ALA A 127 -13.59 -8.74 -12.00
N LYS A 128 -12.65 -8.28 -12.84
CA LYS A 128 -11.33 -8.91 -12.96
C LYS A 128 -10.39 -8.56 -11.83
N CYS A 129 -10.44 -7.33 -11.31
CA CYS A 129 -9.47 -6.85 -10.33
C CYS A 129 -9.93 -7.03 -8.87
N PHE A 130 -11.24 -7.09 -8.61
CA PHE A 130 -11.78 -7.31 -7.26
C PHE A 130 -12.49 -8.66 -7.13
N GLY A 131 -12.68 -9.40 -8.22
CA GLY A 131 -13.40 -10.68 -8.21
C GLY A 131 -14.91 -10.52 -8.03
N THR A 132 -15.43 -9.30 -8.09
CA THR A 132 -16.85 -8.97 -7.90
C THR A 132 -17.19 -7.65 -8.61
N GLU A 133 -18.46 -7.47 -8.97
CA GLU A 133 -19.02 -6.20 -9.46
C GLU A 133 -19.88 -5.51 -8.37
N ASP A 134 -19.88 -6.03 -7.14
CA ASP A 134 -20.69 -5.52 -6.05
C ASP A 134 -20.23 -4.11 -5.62
N PRO A 135 -21.08 -3.08 -5.73
CA PRO A 135 -20.75 -1.71 -5.35
C PRO A 135 -20.52 -1.52 -3.84
N ALA A 136 -20.87 -2.49 -2.99
CA ALA A 136 -20.50 -2.47 -1.57
C ALA A 136 -19.00 -2.74 -1.34
N HIS A 137 -18.31 -3.35 -2.31
CA HIS A 137 -16.85 -3.48 -2.26
C HIS A 137 -16.19 -2.10 -2.47
N PRO A 138 -15.38 -1.57 -1.52
CA PRO A 138 -14.84 -0.21 -1.61
C PRO A 138 -14.05 0.08 -2.90
N GLY A 139 -13.25 -0.89 -3.34
CA GLY A 139 -12.51 -0.78 -4.61
C GLY A 139 -13.42 -0.71 -5.85
N VAL A 140 -14.54 -1.46 -5.85
CA VAL A 140 -15.50 -1.44 -6.97
C VAL A 140 -16.23 -0.11 -6.98
N LYS A 141 -16.69 0.34 -5.80
CA LYS A 141 -17.32 1.65 -5.64
C LYS A 141 -16.42 2.76 -6.20
N SER A 142 -15.14 2.77 -5.82
CA SER A 142 -14.19 3.79 -6.31
C SER A 142 -14.04 3.79 -7.83
N VAL A 143 -13.98 2.62 -8.48
CA VAL A 143 -13.91 2.54 -9.95
C VAL A 143 -15.21 3.08 -10.57
N MET A 144 -16.36 2.72 -10.01
CA MET A 144 -17.65 3.17 -10.54
C MET A 144 -17.85 4.69 -10.40
N ASP A 145 -17.39 5.28 -9.29
CA ASP A 145 -17.51 6.72 -9.01
C ASP A 145 -16.60 7.61 -9.88
N GLU A 146 -15.55 7.06 -10.50
CA GLU A 146 -14.59 7.83 -11.31
C GLU A 146 -15.17 8.32 -12.66
N GLY A 147 -14.43 9.11 -13.42
CA GLY A 147 -14.77 9.43 -14.81
C GLY A 147 -14.79 8.20 -15.73
N GLU A 148 -15.43 8.30 -16.91
CA GLU A 148 -15.53 7.17 -17.85
C GLU A 148 -14.40 7.12 -18.91
N TYR A 149 -13.67 8.23 -19.10
CA TYR A 149 -12.55 8.30 -20.05
C TYR A 149 -11.23 8.36 -19.31
N CYS A 150 -10.26 7.58 -19.75
CA CYS A 150 -8.90 7.58 -19.26
C CYS A 150 -8.00 8.45 -20.14
N LEU A 151 -7.22 9.33 -19.52
CA LEU A 151 -6.10 10.02 -20.15
C LEU A 151 -4.82 9.24 -19.85
N ALA A 152 -4.22 8.65 -20.87
CA ALA A 152 -2.99 7.88 -20.73
C ALA A 152 -1.77 8.70 -21.13
N GLY A 153 -0.64 8.45 -20.47
CA GLY A 153 0.64 9.05 -20.84
C GLY A 153 1.53 9.44 -19.66
N PRO A 154 2.78 9.86 -19.95
CA PRO A 154 3.75 10.18 -18.94
C PRO A 154 3.41 11.45 -18.16
N ILE A 155 3.87 11.51 -16.91
CA ILE A 155 3.70 12.66 -16.01
C ILE A 155 5.04 13.37 -15.77
N ASP A 156 5.01 14.67 -15.55
CA ASP A 156 6.17 15.47 -15.14
C ASP A 156 5.76 16.29 -13.90
N VAL A 157 6.34 15.97 -12.74
CA VAL A 157 5.85 16.42 -11.44
C VAL A 157 6.76 17.51 -10.86
N VAL A 158 6.15 18.67 -10.60
CA VAL A 158 6.78 19.81 -9.93
C VAL A 158 6.78 19.58 -8.42
N THR A 159 5.62 19.27 -7.85
CA THR A 159 5.43 18.98 -6.44
C THR A 159 4.56 17.74 -6.29
N ALA A 160 5.10 16.68 -5.68
CA ALA A 160 4.38 15.41 -5.56
C ALA A 160 3.20 15.48 -4.58
N ARG A 161 3.36 16.25 -3.49
CA ARG A 161 2.33 16.49 -2.49
C ARG A 161 2.60 17.81 -1.78
N HIS A 162 1.62 18.70 -1.79
CA HIS A 162 1.64 19.88 -0.92
C HIS A 162 1.18 19.48 0.49
N ASP A 163 1.87 19.99 1.52
CA ASP A 163 1.60 19.74 2.95
C ASP A 163 1.47 18.25 3.33
N PRO A 164 2.49 17.41 3.05
CA PRO A 164 2.42 16.00 3.41
C PRO A 164 2.38 15.80 4.93
N MET A 165 1.41 15.01 5.41
CA MET A 165 1.45 14.48 6.78
C MET A 165 2.71 13.64 6.98
N PHE A 166 3.26 13.70 8.20
CA PHE A 166 4.43 12.94 8.65
C PHE A 166 5.64 13.10 7.72
N LYS A 167 5.95 14.34 7.32
CA LYS A 167 7.04 14.65 6.38
C LYS A 167 8.36 13.94 6.71
N ASP A 168 8.73 13.87 7.99
CA ASP A 168 9.97 13.23 8.44
C ASP A 168 9.97 11.70 8.30
N HIS A 169 8.79 11.08 8.21
CA HIS A 169 8.62 9.65 7.96
C HIS A 169 8.22 9.34 6.51
N ARG A 170 7.96 10.35 5.67
CA ARG A 170 7.49 10.16 4.28
C ARG A 170 8.66 10.05 3.31
N LEU A 171 9.47 9.02 3.53
CA LEU A 171 10.64 8.75 2.70
C LEU A 171 10.22 8.22 1.32
N SER A 172 10.91 8.64 0.28
CA SER A 172 10.82 8.09 -1.08
C SER A 172 11.58 6.75 -1.21
N PRO A 173 11.33 5.96 -2.27
CA PRO A 173 12.12 4.78 -2.59
C PRO A 173 13.64 5.02 -2.64
N ALA A 174 14.08 6.16 -3.19
CA ALA A 174 15.49 6.51 -3.24
C ALA A 174 16.06 6.71 -1.82
N GLN A 175 15.33 7.42 -0.96
CA GLN A 175 15.76 7.69 0.42
C GLN A 175 15.78 6.43 1.29
N THR A 176 14.81 5.52 1.17
CA THR A 176 14.85 4.27 1.93
C THR A 176 16.02 3.38 1.50
N ARG A 177 16.28 3.28 0.19
CA ARG A 177 17.43 2.53 -0.35
C ARG A 177 18.77 3.11 0.13
N GLU A 178 18.89 4.44 0.15
CA GLU A 178 20.06 5.11 0.70
C GLU A 178 20.22 4.82 2.20
N ALA A 179 19.14 4.90 2.97
CA ALA A 179 19.15 4.62 4.40
C ALA A 179 19.55 3.17 4.70
N PHE A 180 19.03 2.20 3.93
CA PHE A 180 19.40 0.79 4.07
C PHE A 180 20.88 0.56 3.74
N SER A 181 21.38 1.20 2.68
CA SER A 181 22.79 1.12 2.29
C SER A 181 23.71 1.71 3.37
N LYS A 182 23.36 2.87 3.94
CA LYS A 182 24.09 3.50 5.05
C LYS A 182 24.13 2.62 6.30
N LYS A 183 23.07 1.86 6.57
CA LYS A 183 23.00 0.89 7.68
C LYS A 183 23.69 -0.45 7.36
N GLY A 184 24.20 -0.64 6.14
CA GLY A 184 24.79 -1.90 5.69
C GLY A 184 23.79 -3.04 5.55
N TRP A 185 22.47 -2.76 5.51
CA TRP A 185 21.44 -3.77 5.35
C TRP A 185 21.45 -4.30 3.92
N LYS A 186 21.50 -5.62 3.74
CA LYS A 186 21.44 -6.27 2.40
C LYS A 186 20.09 -6.90 2.16
N THR A 187 19.50 -7.44 3.22
CA THR A 187 18.16 -8.01 3.25
C THR A 187 17.28 -7.20 4.18
N VAL A 188 16.13 -6.76 3.66
CA VAL A 188 15.14 -5.99 4.40
C VAL A 188 13.78 -6.62 4.20
N VAL A 189 13.05 -6.81 5.30
CA VAL A 189 11.64 -7.22 5.27
C VAL A 189 10.73 -6.03 5.52
N ALA A 190 9.68 -5.90 4.72
CA ALA A 190 8.65 -4.89 4.92
C ALA A 190 7.40 -5.46 5.58
N PHE A 191 6.80 -4.66 6.47
CA PHE A 191 5.51 -4.91 7.09
C PHE A 191 4.50 -3.84 6.67
N GLN A 192 3.48 -4.24 5.92
CA GLN A 192 2.32 -3.42 5.58
C GLN A 192 1.34 -3.41 6.76
N THR A 193 0.84 -2.22 7.11
CA THR A 193 -0.34 -2.12 7.99
C THR A 193 -1.14 -0.85 7.72
N ARG A 194 -2.44 -0.89 8.02
CA ARG A 194 -3.30 0.29 8.15
C ARG A 194 -3.89 0.41 9.57
N ASN A 195 -3.57 -0.54 10.45
CA ASN A 195 -4.09 -0.65 11.81
C ASN A 195 -2.94 -0.50 12.82
N PRO A 196 -3.23 -0.18 14.09
CA PRO A 196 -2.27 -0.33 15.17
C PRO A 196 -1.67 -1.75 15.20
N ILE A 197 -0.40 -1.85 15.59
CA ILE A 197 0.31 -3.13 15.70
C ILE A 197 0.01 -3.71 17.10
N HIS A 198 -0.66 -4.86 17.13
CA HIS A 198 -0.91 -5.65 18.33
C HIS A 198 0.04 -6.85 18.41
N ARG A 199 -0.06 -7.68 19.47
CA ARG A 199 0.93 -8.73 19.79
C ARG A 199 1.13 -9.75 18.68
N ALA A 200 0.06 -10.10 17.96
CA ALA A 200 0.14 -10.93 16.76
C ALA A 200 1.06 -10.30 15.70
N HIS A 201 0.81 -9.05 15.32
CA HIS A 201 1.64 -8.33 14.35
C HIS A 201 3.09 -8.18 14.84
N GLU A 202 3.31 -7.88 16.12
CA GLU A 202 4.64 -7.78 16.73
C GLU A 202 5.41 -9.11 16.65
N TYR A 203 4.73 -10.24 16.82
CA TYR A 203 5.35 -11.56 16.66
C TYR A 203 5.77 -11.81 15.20
N LEU A 204 4.89 -11.53 14.24
CA LEU A 204 5.19 -11.70 12.80
C LEU A 204 6.44 -10.91 12.39
N THR A 205 6.49 -9.63 12.75
CA THR A 205 7.60 -8.75 12.40
C THR A 205 8.90 -9.17 13.05
N LYS A 206 8.87 -9.59 14.33
CA LYS A 206 10.06 -10.09 15.04
C LYS A 206 10.57 -11.41 14.45
N CYS A 207 9.69 -12.37 14.19
CA CYS A 207 10.08 -13.62 13.52
C CYS A 207 10.72 -13.37 12.14
N ALA A 208 10.17 -12.41 11.37
CA ALA A 208 10.75 -12.05 10.09
C ALA A 208 12.12 -11.38 10.24
N GLN A 209 12.28 -10.54 11.27
CA GLN A 209 13.51 -9.79 11.56
C GLN A 209 14.69 -10.70 11.92
N GLU A 210 14.46 -11.90 12.47
CA GLU A 210 15.53 -12.89 12.72
C GLU A 210 16.18 -13.42 11.43
N ILE A 211 15.52 -13.29 10.27
CA ILE A 211 15.96 -13.88 9.00
C ILE A 211 16.66 -12.84 8.12
N VAL A 212 16.56 -11.55 8.44
CA VAL A 212 17.03 -10.44 7.59
C VAL A 212 17.82 -9.40 8.38
N ASP A 213 18.51 -8.51 7.67
CA ASP A 213 19.35 -7.47 8.31
C ASP A 213 18.52 -6.34 8.94
N GLY A 214 17.33 -6.06 8.39
CA GLY A 214 16.48 -4.98 8.86
C GLY A 214 15.00 -5.14 8.56
N LEU A 215 14.18 -4.46 9.37
CA LEU A 215 12.72 -4.40 9.27
C LEU A 215 12.29 -2.98 8.89
N LEU A 216 11.51 -2.85 7.82
CA LEU A 216 10.76 -1.65 7.50
C LEU A 216 9.30 -1.82 7.93
N ILE A 217 8.90 -1.15 9.01
CA ILE A 217 7.48 -0.95 9.33
C ILE A 217 6.98 0.15 8.41
N HIS A 218 6.07 -0.18 7.51
CA HIS A 218 5.67 0.69 6.40
C HIS A 218 4.15 0.91 6.36
N PRO A 219 3.57 1.61 7.35
CA PRO A 219 2.13 1.83 7.41
C PRO A 219 1.62 2.65 6.23
N LEU A 220 0.43 2.30 5.76
CA LEU A 220 -0.31 3.10 4.79
C LEU A 220 -0.97 4.29 5.49
N MET A 221 -0.64 5.49 5.01
CA MET A 221 -1.13 6.78 5.52
C MET A 221 -1.75 7.64 4.41
N GLY A 222 -2.10 7.03 3.28
CA GLY A 222 -2.95 7.65 2.26
C GLY A 222 -4.44 7.49 2.58
N ALA A 223 -5.29 7.63 1.56
CA ALA A 223 -6.74 7.49 1.70
C ALA A 223 -7.14 6.09 2.23
N THR A 224 -7.95 6.06 3.29
CA THR A 224 -8.54 4.87 3.90
C THR A 224 -10.06 5.02 3.97
N LYS A 225 -10.78 3.91 4.15
CA LYS A 225 -12.23 3.89 4.32
C LYS A 225 -12.68 4.50 5.66
N ASP A 226 -13.95 4.89 5.71
CA ASP A 226 -14.61 5.34 6.94
C ASP A 226 -14.56 4.26 8.04
N GLY A 227 -14.27 4.71 9.28
CA GLY A 227 -14.18 3.86 10.47
C GLY A 227 -12.80 3.24 10.75
N ASP A 228 -11.79 3.54 9.93
CA ASP A 228 -10.39 3.25 10.29
C ASP A 228 -9.89 4.29 11.33
N ILE A 229 -8.94 3.87 12.19
CA ILE A 229 -8.39 4.74 13.26
C ILE A 229 -7.63 5.92 12.63
N PRO A 230 -7.77 7.16 13.14
CA PRO A 230 -7.09 8.34 12.61
C PRO A 230 -5.57 8.14 12.43
N ALA A 231 -5.01 8.76 11.39
CA ALA A 231 -3.62 8.54 11.01
C ALA A 231 -2.62 8.97 12.10
N GLU A 232 -2.90 10.06 12.79
CA GLU A 232 -2.11 10.61 13.89
C GLU A 232 -2.06 9.65 15.08
N VAL A 233 -3.21 9.05 15.42
CA VAL A 233 -3.34 8.07 16.51
C VAL A 233 -2.58 6.79 16.16
N ARG A 234 -2.69 6.34 14.90
CA ARG A 234 -1.90 5.19 14.42
C ARG A 234 -0.41 5.47 14.46
N MET A 235 0.03 6.67 14.06
CA MET A 235 1.42 7.09 14.15
C MET A 235 1.93 7.07 15.59
N GLU A 236 1.17 7.63 16.54
CA GLU A 236 1.50 7.60 17.97
C GLU A 236 1.68 6.17 18.47
N CYS A 237 0.78 5.26 18.08
CA CYS A 237 0.90 3.82 18.39
C CYS A 237 2.19 3.20 17.81
N TYR A 238 2.54 3.50 16.56
CA TYR A 238 3.74 2.94 15.93
C TYR A 238 5.01 3.41 16.61
N LEU A 239 5.10 4.71 16.92
CA LEU A 239 6.25 5.29 17.60
C LEU A 239 6.42 4.71 19.00
N ALA A 240 5.35 4.65 19.79
CA ALA A 240 5.37 4.07 21.13
C ALA A 240 5.82 2.60 21.11
N LEU A 241 5.30 1.81 20.17
CA LEU A 241 5.68 0.41 20.05
C LEU A 241 7.15 0.24 19.64
N ILE A 242 7.62 1.00 18.65
CA ILE A 242 9.00 0.91 18.17
C ILE A 242 9.97 1.31 19.28
N GLN A 243 9.71 2.43 19.97
CA GLN A 243 10.55 2.92 21.05
C GLN A 243 10.64 1.95 22.23
N GLY A 244 9.54 1.30 22.60
CA GLY A 244 9.51 0.41 23.75
C GLY A 244 9.99 -1.02 23.48
N TYR A 245 9.89 -1.50 22.23
CA TYR A 245 9.91 -2.95 21.98
C TYR A 245 10.71 -3.42 20.76
N TYR A 246 11.34 -2.52 19.99
CA TYR A 246 12.16 -2.85 18.82
C TYR A 246 13.60 -2.34 18.94
N HIS A 247 14.53 -3.04 18.29
CA HIS A 247 15.93 -2.63 18.24
C HIS A 247 16.12 -1.48 17.24
N PRO A 248 16.58 -0.28 17.66
CA PRO A 248 16.63 0.91 16.81
C PRO A 248 17.55 0.75 15.59
N ASP A 249 18.65 0.01 15.71
CA ASP A 249 19.56 -0.23 14.57
C ASP A 249 19.06 -1.26 13.56
N ARG A 250 17.95 -1.95 13.85
CA ARG A 250 17.39 -3.03 13.03
C ARG A 250 15.97 -2.73 12.54
N THR A 251 15.38 -1.62 12.96
CA THR A 251 13.99 -1.26 12.63
C THR A 251 13.91 0.17 12.12
N MET A 252 13.18 0.36 11.03
CA MET A 252 12.90 1.66 10.45
C MET A 252 11.40 1.85 10.26
N LEU A 253 10.92 3.07 10.47
CA LEU A 253 9.56 3.50 10.20
C LEU A 253 9.56 4.49 9.04
N ALA A 254 8.78 4.19 8.00
CA ALA A 254 8.43 5.14 6.96
C ALA A 254 6.94 5.03 6.66
N VAL A 255 6.29 6.09 6.17
CA VAL A 255 4.89 6.04 5.76
C VAL A 255 4.77 5.79 4.26
N MET A 256 3.72 5.07 3.85
CA MET A 256 3.39 4.86 2.45
C MET A 256 2.19 5.73 2.08
N PRO A 257 2.33 6.65 1.10
CA PRO A 257 1.27 7.60 0.74
C PRO A 257 0.22 7.01 -0.21
N ALA A 258 0.22 5.70 -0.44
CA ALA A 258 -0.68 5.03 -1.37
C ALA A 258 -2.13 5.01 -0.88
N ALA A 259 -3.08 5.00 -1.82
CA ALA A 259 -4.49 4.72 -1.54
C ALA A 259 -4.77 3.21 -1.56
N MET A 260 -5.45 2.71 -0.52
CA MET A 260 -5.93 1.32 -0.46
C MET A 260 -7.01 1.08 -1.51
N ARG A 261 -6.95 -0.08 -2.17
CA ARG A 261 -7.98 -0.57 -3.11
C ARG A 261 -8.89 -1.63 -2.47
N TYR A 262 -8.50 -2.17 -1.32
CA TYR A 262 -9.15 -3.29 -0.63
C TYR A 262 -9.28 -4.54 -1.51
N GLY A 263 -8.29 -4.74 -2.39
CA GLY A 263 -8.26 -5.74 -3.44
C GLY A 263 -7.65 -7.08 -3.04
N GLY A 264 -7.55 -7.33 -1.72
CA GLY A 264 -7.09 -8.59 -1.15
C GLY A 264 -5.86 -9.18 -1.85
N PRO A 265 -6.00 -10.31 -2.57
CA PRO A 265 -4.88 -10.97 -3.24
C PRO A 265 -4.11 -10.11 -4.24
N ARG A 266 -4.79 -9.42 -5.16
CA ARG A 266 -4.11 -8.55 -6.14
C ARG A 266 -3.39 -7.39 -5.44
N GLU A 267 -3.91 -6.94 -4.30
CA GLU A 267 -3.30 -5.83 -3.57
C GLU A 267 -2.09 -6.27 -2.75
N ALA A 268 -1.99 -7.56 -2.38
CA ALA A 268 -0.77 -8.13 -1.83
C ALA A 268 0.39 -8.07 -2.86
N ILE A 269 0.12 -8.36 -4.13
CA ILE A 269 1.10 -8.18 -5.23
C ILE A 269 1.49 -6.70 -5.35
N LEU A 270 0.51 -5.79 -5.32
CA LEU A 270 0.76 -4.35 -5.47
C LEU A 270 1.66 -3.83 -4.34
N HIS A 271 1.35 -4.24 -3.11
CA HIS A 271 2.17 -3.94 -1.95
C HIS A 271 3.58 -4.54 -2.03
N ALA A 272 3.74 -5.75 -2.57
CA ALA A 272 5.05 -6.34 -2.79
C ALA A 272 5.86 -5.51 -3.82
N ILE A 273 5.26 -5.13 -4.94
CA ILE A 273 5.90 -4.27 -5.97
C ILE A 273 6.40 -2.97 -5.37
N TYR A 274 5.54 -2.27 -4.60
CA TYR A 274 5.95 -1.05 -3.93
C TYR A 274 7.17 -1.32 -3.06
N ARG A 275 7.13 -2.35 -2.21
CA ARG A 275 8.20 -2.65 -1.27
C ARG A 275 9.50 -3.05 -1.95
N GLN A 276 9.42 -3.74 -3.09
CA GLN A 276 10.57 -3.97 -3.94
C GLN A 276 11.16 -2.64 -4.41
N ASN A 277 10.34 -1.70 -4.90
CA ASN A 277 10.79 -0.37 -5.30
C ASN A 277 11.39 0.40 -4.13
N TYR A 278 10.86 0.29 -2.91
CA TYR A 278 11.43 0.85 -1.68
C TYR A 278 12.72 0.14 -1.19
N GLY A 279 13.17 -0.92 -1.86
CA GLY A 279 14.43 -1.62 -1.55
C GLY A 279 14.28 -2.80 -0.60
N CYS A 280 13.07 -3.28 -0.36
CA CYS A 280 12.82 -4.44 0.51
C CYS A 280 12.94 -5.74 -0.27
N SER A 281 13.80 -6.64 0.20
CA SER A 281 13.99 -7.99 -0.35
C SER A 281 12.86 -8.97 0.00
N HIS A 282 12.16 -8.71 1.10
CA HIS A 282 11.12 -9.57 1.64
C HIS A 282 9.87 -8.77 1.99
N PHE A 283 8.70 -9.41 1.92
CA PHE A 283 7.43 -8.78 2.27
C PHE A 283 6.56 -9.72 3.10
N ILE A 284 6.16 -9.29 4.30
CA ILE A 284 5.25 -10.07 5.15
C ILE A 284 3.85 -10.07 4.52
N VAL A 285 3.32 -11.27 4.32
CA VAL A 285 1.93 -11.48 3.90
C VAL A 285 1.24 -12.33 4.97
N GLY A 286 0.34 -11.71 5.71
CA GLY A 286 -0.43 -12.37 6.76
C GLY A 286 -1.74 -12.99 6.24
N ARG A 287 -2.58 -13.38 7.18
CA ARG A 287 -3.99 -13.76 6.95
C ARG A 287 -4.81 -12.57 6.47
N ASP A 288 -5.77 -12.79 5.56
CA ASP A 288 -6.70 -11.77 5.03
C ASP A 288 -6.02 -10.48 4.54
N HIS A 289 -4.81 -10.58 3.98
CA HIS A 289 -4.01 -9.40 3.63
C HIS A 289 -4.76 -8.49 2.65
N ALA A 290 -4.92 -7.22 3.02
CA ALA A 290 -5.69 -6.22 2.26
C ALA A 290 -7.15 -6.62 1.94
N GLY A 291 -7.70 -7.62 2.64
CA GLY A 291 -9.08 -8.05 2.48
C GLY A 291 -10.09 -7.09 3.11
N VAL A 292 -11.33 -7.19 2.64
CA VAL A 292 -12.49 -6.47 3.16
C VAL A 292 -13.67 -7.44 3.22
N GLY A 293 -14.45 -7.37 4.30
CA GLY A 293 -15.61 -8.23 4.50
C GLY A 293 -15.27 -9.71 4.33
N THR A 294 -16.06 -10.40 3.51
CA THR A 294 -15.91 -11.82 3.17
C THR A 294 -15.63 -12.05 1.68
N TYR A 295 -15.13 -11.03 0.96
CA TYR A 295 -14.92 -11.10 -0.50
C TYR A 295 -13.74 -11.99 -0.91
N TYR A 296 -12.83 -12.31 0.02
CA TYR A 296 -11.62 -13.08 -0.27
C TYR A 296 -11.44 -14.20 0.75
N GLY A 297 -10.87 -15.32 0.32
CA GLY A 297 -10.48 -16.42 1.17
C GLY A 297 -9.29 -16.08 2.06
N THR A 298 -9.18 -16.83 3.16
CA THR A 298 -8.28 -16.50 4.28
C THR A 298 -6.80 -16.38 3.91
N TYR A 299 -6.36 -17.18 2.94
CA TYR A 299 -4.97 -17.24 2.48
C TYR A 299 -4.82 -16.92 0.99
N ASP A 300 -5.87 -16.41 0.33
CA ASP A 300 -5.83 -16.15 -1.11
C ASP A 300 -4.72 -15.15 -1.47
N ALA A 301 -4.45 -14.19 -0.58
CA ALA A 301 -3.38 -13.22 -0.75
C ALA A 301 -1.96 -13.80 -0.61
N GLN A 302 -1.81 -14.96 0.04
CA GLN A 302 -0.55 -15.70 0.06
C GLN A 302 -0.43 -16.58 -1.17
N ASN A 303 -1.51 -17.27 -1.53
CA ASN A 303 -1.56 -18.25 -2.62
C ASN A 303 -1.42 -17.61 -4.00
N ILE A 304 -1.80 -16.33 -4.17
CA ILE A 304 -1.69 -15.64 -5.45
C ILE A 304 -0.24 -15.50 -5.94
N PHE A 305 0.74 -15.43 -5.03
CA PHE A 305 2.15 -15.34 -5.39
C PHE A 305 2.64 -16.58 -6.14
N ASP A 306 2.04 -17.75 -5.88
CA ASP A 306 2.41 -19.03 -6.51
C ASP A 306 1.86 -19.15 -7.95
N LYS A 307 1.01 -18.20 -8.37
CA LYS A 307 0.41 -18.15 -9.71
C LYS A 307 1.10 -17.14 -10.63
N LEU A 308 2.09 -16.41 -10.11
CA LEU A 308 2.81 -15.41 -10.90
C LEU A 308 3.82 -16.08 -11.83
N PRO A 309 4.10 -15.46 -13.00
CA PRO A 309 5.15 -15.96 -13.88
C PRO A 309 6.51 -15.95 -13.16
N ASP A 310 7.34 -16.95 -13.46
CA ASP A 310 8.70 -17.05 -12.91
C ASP A 310 9.50 -15.76 -13.14
N GLY A 311 10.14 -15.26 -12.10
CA GLY A 311 10.90 -14.00 -12.15
C GLY A 311 10.04 -12.75 -12.27
N GLY A 312 8.71 -12.86 -12.23
CA GLY A 312 7.77 -11.74 -12.32
C GLY A 312 7.86 -10.75 -11.15
N LEU A 313 8.34 -11.20 -9.99
CA LEU A 313 8.72 -10.37 -8.84
C LEU A 313 10.05 -10.87 -8.28
N LYS A 314 10.92 -9.94 -7.87
CA LYS A 314 12.18 -10.28 -7.18
C LYS A 314 12.00 -10.37 -5.67
N ILE A 315 11.10 -9.54 -5.13
CA ILE A 315 10.78 -9.54 -3.70
C ILE A 315 10.13 -10.87 -3.28
N GLN A 316 10.57 -11.40 -2.15
CA GLN A 316 10.12 -12.71 -1.67
C GLN A 316 9.00 -12.55 -0.62
N PRO A 317 7.82 -13.15 -0.82
CA PRO A 317 6.76 -13.12 0.18
C PRO A 317 7.13 -14.00 1.37
N MET A 318 7.08 -13.46 2.59
CA MET A 318 7.12 -14.21 3.84
C MET A 318 5.69 -14.45 4.31
N LYS A 319 5.20 -15.67 4.05
CA LYS A 319 3.81 -16.10 4.31
C LYS A 319 3.66 -16.55 5.77
N PHE A 320 2.96 -15.74 6.57
CA PHE A 320 2.71 -16.05 7.99
C PHE A 320 1.32 -16.64 8.20
N GLU A 321 1.25 -17.66 9.05
CA GLU A 321 0.00 -18.30 9.48
C GLU A 321 -0.76 -17.39 10.46
N ASN A 322 -2.03 -17.70 10.75
CA ASN A 322 -2.75 -17.05 11.84
C ASN A 322 -2.03 -17.29 13.19
N THR A 323 -1.76 -16.21 13.92
CA THR A 323 -1.05 -16.24 15.20
C THR A 323 -1.93 -15.74 16.34
N PHE A 324 -1.80 -16.38 17.49
CA PHE A 324 -2.57 -16.07 18.70
C PHE A 324 -1.69 -16.31 19.94
N TRP A 325 -2.09 -15.73 21.07
CA TRP A 325 -1.45 -16.03 22.34
C TRP A 325 -2.05 -17.32 22.91
N SER A 326 -1.18 -18.28 23.26
CA SER A 326 -1.56 -19.51 23.96
C SER A 326 -1.24 -19.38 25.45
N LYS A 327 -2.23 -19.67 26.30
CA LYS A 327 -2.05 -19.68 27.76
C LYS A 327 -1.10 -20.80 28.18
N ARG A 328 -1.20 -21.98 27.55
CA ARG A 328 -0.37 -23.15 27.82
C ARG A 328 1.07 -22.97 27.34
N ALA A 329 1.27 -22.37 26.17
CA ALA A 329 2.61 -22.07 25.68
C ALA A 329 3.24 -20.87 26.41
N GLY A 330 2.43 -20.02 27.04
CA GLY A 330 2.88 -18.78 27.68
C GLY A 330 3.40 -17.74 26.69
N GLY A 331 2.90 -17.76 25.44
CA GLY A 331 3.47 -16.96 24.35
C GLY A 331 2.65 -16.94 23.07
N MET A 332 3.13 -16.14 22.11
CA MET A 332 2.60 -16.11 20.75
C MET A 332 2.98 -17.37 20.00
N VAL A 333 1.99 -18.02 19.38
CA VAL A 333 2.15 -19.23 18.58
C VAL A 333 1.32 -19.13 17.30
N SER A 334 1.42 -20.14 16.44
CA SER A 334 0.63 -20.29 15.22
C SER A 334 0.10 -21.71 15.09
N ASN A 335 -0.86 -21.92 14.18
CA ASN A 335 -1.33 -23.27 13.83
C ASN A 335 -0.24 -24.18 13.25
N LYS A 336 0.91 -23.63 12.84
CA LYS A 336 2.07 -24.42 12.35
C LYS A 336 3.01 -24.84 13.48
N THR A 337 3.00 -24.13 14.61
CA THR A 337 4.02 -24.27 15.66
C THR A 337 3.45 -24.78 16.97
N PHE A 338 2.14 -24.81 17.13
CA PHE A 338 1.48 -25.27 18.35
C PHE A 338 0.14 -25.94 18.05
N PRO A 339 -0.23 -27.03 18.74
CA PRO A 339 -1.50 -27.72 18.52
C PRO A 339 -2.69 -26.85 18.91
N THR A 340 -3.83 -27.03 18.21
CA THR A 340 -5.09 -26.38 18.58
C THR A 340 -5.66 -27.04 19.83
N ILE A 341 -5.78 -26.27 20.92
CA ILE A 341 -6.36 -26.71 22.19
C ILE A 341 -7.56 -25.81 22.50
N GLU A 342 -8.70 -26.43 22.80
CA GLU A 342 -9.93 -25.71 23.13
C GLU A 342 -9.73 -24.83 24.39
N GLY A 343 -10.15 -23.56 24.33
CA GLY A 343 -10.05 -22.60 25.44
C GLY A 343 -8.66 -22.02 25.74
N ASP A 344 -7.61 -22.49 25.05
CA ASP A 344 -6.22 -22.09 25.28
C ASP A 344 -5.87 -20.74 24.64
N GLN A 345 -6.55 -20.38 23.55
CA GLN A 345 -6.24 -19.17 22.78
C GLN A 345 -6.84 -17.93 23.42
N VAL A 346 -6.03 -16.87 23.57
CA VAL A 346 -6.53 -15.52 23.83
C VAL A 346 -6.84 -14.87 22.48
N SER A 347 -8.13 -14.79 22.15
CA SER A 347 -8.62 -14.16 20.94
C SER A 347 -9.71 -13.15 21.30
N LEU A 348 -9.63 -11.96 20.71
CA LEU A 348 -10.67 -10.93 20.82
C LEU A 348 -11.13 -10.53 19.42
N SER A 349 -12.45 -10.48 19.23
CA SER A 349 -13.02 -9.91 18.02
C SER A 349 -12.75 -8.40 17.97
N GLY A 350 -12.63 -7.84 16.77
CA GLY A 350 -12.45 -6.40 16.60
C GLY A 350 -13.56 -5.58 17.26
N THR A 351 -14.81 -6.08 17.23
CA THR A 351 -15.95 -5.49 17.94
C THR A 351 -15.72 -5.45 19.45
N LYS A 352 -15.27 -6.56 20.04
CA LYS A 352 -15.03 -6.63 21.48
C LYS A 352 -13.89 -5.70 21.91
N VAL A 353 -12.81 -5.63 21.12
CA VAL A 353 -11.70 -4.70 21.38
C VAL A 353 -12.21 -3.26 21.37
N ARG A 354 -13.01 -2.87 20.37
CA ARG A 354 -13.58 -1.51 20.29
C ARG A 354 -14.47 -1.19 21.49
N GLU A 355 -15.35 -2.12 21.89
CA GLU A 355 -16.20 -1.93 23.08
C GLU A 355 -15.39 -1.68 24.36
N MET A 356 -14.31 -2.45 24.58
CA MET A 356 -13.44 -2.27 25.73
C MET A 356 -12.77 -0.90 25.71
N LEU A 357 -12.17 -0.53 24.57
CA LEU A 357 -11.48 0.75 24.42
C LEU A 357 -12.42 1.95 24.62
N MET A 358 -13.66 1.89 24.10
CA MET A 358 -14.68 2.93 24.33
C MET A 358 -15.08 3.07 25.79
N LYS A 359 -15.09 1.97 26.56
CA LYS A 359 -15.33 1.98 28.01
C LYS A 359 -14.12 2.46 28.82
N GLY A 360 -12.99 2.69 28.17
CA GLY A 360 -11.71 2.97 28.83
C GLY A 360 -11.09 1.74 29.51
N GLU A 361 -11.51 0.53 29.11
CA GLU A 361 -10.96 -0.73 29.56
C GLU A 361 -9.82 -1.17 28.64
N ARG A 362 -8.67 -1.55 29.21
CA ARG A 362 -7.56 -2.10 28.42
C ARG A 362 -7.89 -3.52 27.97
N PRO A 363 -7.70 -3.87 26.69
CA PRO A 363 -7.62 -5.27 26.28
C PRO A 363 -6.47 -5.98 27.02
N PRO A 364 -6.50 -7.32 27.14
CA PRO A 364 -5.42 -8.08 27.77
C PRO A 364 -4.06 -7.76 27.14
N GLN A 365 -3.00 -7.76 27.94
CA GLN A 365 -1.63 -7.48 27.49
C GLN A 365 -1.13 -8.51 26.46
N GLU A 366 -1.69 -9.71 26.51
CA GLU A 366 -1.49 -10.82 25.58
C GLU A 366 -2.02 -10.49 24.18
N PHE A 367 -3.01 -9.59 24.09
CA PHE A 367 -3.56 -9.10 22.84
C PHE A 367 -2.85 -7.83 22.35
N THR A 368 -2.74 -6.80 23.18
CA THR A 368 -2.06 -5.54 22.83
C THR A 368 -1.27 -4.99 24.00
N ARG A 369 -0.16 -4.30 23.71
CA ARG A 369 0.65 -3.66 24.76
C ARG A 369 -0.18 -2.61 25.52
N PRO A 370 -0.05 -2.49 26.85
CA PRO A 370 -0.83 -1.54 27.64
C PRO A 370 -0.69 -0.09 27.16
N GLU A 371 0.52 0.33 26.77
CA GLU A 371 0.79 1.69 26.31
C GLU A 371 0.04 2.01 25.01
N ILE A 372 -0.09 1.00 24.14
CA ILE A 372 -0.85 1.10 22.89
C ILE A 372 -2.35 1.16 23.17
N ALA A 373 -2.84 0.37 24.14
CA ALA A 373 -4.23 0.46 24.58
C ALA A 373 -4.57 1.85 25.12
N ASP A 374 -3.68 2.46 25.91
CA ASP A 374 -3.91 3.79 26.49
C ASP A 374 -4.02 4.89 25.45
N ILE A 375 -3.16 4.88 24.43
CA ILE A 375 -3.24 5.81 23.29
C ILE A 375 -4.60 5.67 22.59
N LEU A 376 -5.04 4.44 22.35
CA LEU A 376 -6.32 4.16 21.68
C LEU A 376 -7.52 4.59 22.54
N ILE A 377 -7.51 4.30 23.84
CA ILE A 377 -8.55 4.74 24.80
C ILE A 377 -8.65 6.27 24.81
N LYS A 378 -7.50 6.96 24.89
CA LYS A 378 -7.45 8.43 24.90
C LYS A 378 -8.07 9.00 23.63
N SER A 379 -7.74 8.45 22.47
CA SER A 379 -8.31 8.88 21.19
C SER A 379 -9.83 8.68 21.14
N MET A 380 -10.35 7.55 21.62
CA MET A 380 -11.80 7.28 21.60
C MET A 380 -12.62 8.11 22.58
N LYS A 381 -11.98 8.80 23.54
CA LYS A 381 -12.65 9.75 24.44
C LYS A 381 -12.70 11.17 23.90
N GLN A 382 -11.89 11.47 22.87
CA GLN A 382 -11.72 12.82 22.30
C GLN A 382 -12.47 13.02 20.97
N GLY A 383 -12.89 11.93 20.32
CA GLY A 383 -13.84 11.94 19.20
C GLY A 383 -15.17 11.39 19.64
#